data_AF-A0A538RVE2-F1
#
_entry.id   AF-A0A538RVE2-F1
#
_cell.length_a   1.000
_cell.length_b   1.000
_cell.length_c   1.000
_cell.angle_alpha   90.00
_cell.angle_beta   90.00
_cell.angle_gamma   90.00
#
_symmetry.space_group_name_H-M   'P 1'
#
loop_
_entity.id
_entity.type
_entity.pdbx_description
1 polymer ?
#
loop_
_entity_poly.entity_id
_entity_poly.type
_entity_poly.pdbx_seq_one_letter_code
_entity_poly.pdbx_strand_id
1 'polypeptide(L)' 'MRREAARAFHQLAAMPEMGWLREFANPDLAGIRVWRLRGFKKYLVYYRARHDGIEVLRVLHAARDIDRILGS' A
#
# COMPACT_ATOMS: atom_id res chain seq x y z
N MET A 1 13.98 1.35 8.83
CA MET A 1 13.05 1.28 7.68
C MET A 1 12.87 -0.14 7.14
N ARG A 2 13.90 -0.86 6.66
CA ARG A 2 13.77 -2.21 6.07
C ARG A 2 13.03 -3.23 6.96
N ARG A 3 13.35 -3.30 8.26
CA ARG A 3 12.70 -4.22 9.22
C ARG A 3 11.22 -3.88 9.45
N GLU A 4 10.87 -2.60 9.57
CA GLU A 4 9.48 -2.15 9.74
C GLU A 4 8.64 -2.44 8.49
N ALA A 5 9.21 -2.28 7.30
CA ALA A 5 8.54 -2.64 6.05
C ALA A 5 8.27 -4.15 5.98
N ALA A 6 9.27 -4.99 6.29
CA ALA A 6 9.09 -6.44 6.32
C ALA A 6 8.00 -6.87 7.33
N ARG A 7 7.99 -6.28 8.53
CA ARG A 7 6.96 -6.55 9.53
C ARG A 7 5.58 -6.15 9.03
N ALA A 8 5.45 -4.98 8.41
CA ALA A 8 4.19 -4.55 7.82
C ALA A 8 3.73 -5.52 6.72
N PHE A 9 4.63 -5.99 5.85
CA PHE A 9 4.26 -6.94 4.80
C PHE A 9 3.79 -8.29 5.35
N HIS A 10 4.43 -8.80 6.41
CA HIS A 10 3.94 -10.01 7.08
C HIS A 10 2.55 -9.80 7.70
N GLN A 11 2.31 -8.65 8.33
CA GLN A 11 0.98 -8.34 8.88
C GLN A 11 -0.07 -8.25 7.79
N LEU A 12 0.21 -7.51 6.71
CA LEU A 12 -0.70 -7.34 5.60
C LEU A 12 -0.95 -8.66 4.86
N ALA A 13 0.05 -9.54 4.70
CA ALA A 13 -0.16 -10.86 4.12
C ALA A 13 -1.07 -11.74 5.00
N ALA A 14 -0.98 -11.62 6.34
CA ALA A 14 -1.82 -12.36 7.27
C ALA A 14 -3.27 -11.82 7.34
N MET A 15 -3.47 -10.54 7.05
CA MET A 15 -4.80 -9.93 6.99
C MET A 15 -4.89 -8.95 5.80
N PRO A 16 -5.05 -9.48 4.56
CA PRO A 16 -4.97 -8.70 3.32
C PRO A 16 -6.00 -7.59 3.17
N GLU A 17 -7.14 -7.72 3.84
CA GLU A 17 -8.20 -6.71 3.80
C GLU A 17 -7.94 -5.53 4.76
N MET A 18 -6.76 -5.47 5.39
CA MET A 18 -6.33 -4.32 6.18
C MET A 18 -6.16 -3.04 5.35
N GLY A 19 -5.95 -1.94 6.04
CA GLY A 19 -5.82 -0.63 5.40
C GLY A 19 -7.10 -0.17 4.75
N TRP A 20 -7.05 1.04 4.21
CA TRP A 20 -8.22 1.64 3.57
C TRP A 20 -8.13 1.43 2.06
N LEU A 21 -9.28 1.17 1.45
CA LEU A 21 -9.42 1.18 0.01
C LEU A 21 -9.19 2.60 -0.50
N ARG A 22 -8.42 2.75 -1.57
CA ARG A 22 -8.24 4.03 -2.26
C ARG A 22 -8.79 3.91 -3.67
N GLU A 23 -9.68 4.81 -4.00
CA GLU A 23 -10.23 4.93 -5.34
C GLU A 23 -9.28 5.73 -6.23
N PHE A 24 -9.19 5.31 -7.48
CA PHE A 24 -8.41 5.94 -8.54
C PHE A 24 -9.30 6.00 -9.79
N ALA A 25 -9.13 7.01 -10.65
CA ALA A 25 -9.93 7.10 -11.86
C ALA A 25 -9.47 6.06 -12.90
N ASN A 26 -8.19 5.70 -12.90
CA ASN A 26 -7.67 4.58 -13.69
C ASN A 26 -8.23 3.21 -13.21
N PRO A 27 -8.99 2.49 -14.05
CA PRO A 27 -9.57 1.18 -13.70
C PRO A 27 -8.55 0.10 -13.35
N ASP A 28 -7.33 0.17 -13.90
CA ASP A 28 -6.26 -0.80 -13.61
C ASP A 28 -5.79 -0.75 -12.15
N LEU A 29 -6.10 0.36 -11.47
CA LEU A 29 -5.81 0.63 -10.07
C LEU A 29 -6.99 0.29 -9.14
N ALA A 30 -8.03 -0.37 -9.65
CA ALA A 30 -9.12 -0.86 -8.82
C ALA A 30 -8.60 -1.84 -7.74
N GLY A 31 -9.23 -1.77 -6.57
CA GLY A 31 -8.93 -2.66 -5.44
C GLY A 31 -7.63 -2.32 -4.69
N ILE A 32 -7.00 -1.17 -4.97
CA ILE A 32 -5.79 -0.76 -4.24
C ILE A 32 -6.13 -0.35 -2.82
N ARG A 33 -5.38 -0.94 -1.89
CA ARG A 33 -5.40 -0.63 -0.47
C ARG A 33 -4.14 0.12 -0.07
N VAL A 34 -4.26 0.97 0.94
CA VAL A 34 -3.16 1.79 1.44
C VAL A 34 -2.94 1.53 2.93
N TRP A 35 -1.68 1.38 3.34
CA TRP A 35 -1.27 1.21 4.73
C TRP A 35 -0.11 2.13 5.11
N ARG A 36 -0.15 2.70 6.31
CA ARG A 36 0.95 3.51 6.86
C ARG A 36 1.97 2.62 7.56
N LEU A 37 3.25 2.77 7.23
CA LEU A 37 4.31 2.12 7.99
C LEU A 37 4.41 2.74 9.41
N ARG A 38 4.27 1.90 10.43
CA ARG A 38 4.42 2.32 11.83
C ARG A 38 5.86 2.81 12.06
N GLY A 39 6.02 3.90 12.81
CA GLY A 39 7.33 4.56 13.00
C GLY A 39 7.85 5.36 11.80
N PHE A 40 7.27 5.16 10.61
CA PHE A 40 7.61 5.86 9.37
C PHE A 40 6.34 6.46 8.75
N LYS A 41 5.64 7.31 9.51
CA LYS A 41 4.31 7.85 9.16
C LYS A 41 4.25 8.54 7.79
N LYS A 42 5.39 9.00 7.27
CA LYS A 42 5.51 9.60 5.96
C LYS A 42 5.67 8.56 4.83
N TYR A 43 5.58 7.26 5.09
CA TYR A 43 5.66 6.22 4.06
C TYR A 43 4.37 5.40 4.02
N LEU A 44 3.85 5.22 2.81
CA LEU A 44 2.63 4.51 2.48
C LEU A 44 2.97 3.29 1.63
N VAL A 45 2.37 2.15 1.97
CA VAL A 45 2.39 0.93 1.17
C VAL A 45 1.10 0.89 0.37
N TYR A 46 1.23 0.83 -0.95
CA TYR A 46 0.14 0.60 -1.89
C TYR A 46 0.18 -0.87 -2.30
N TYR A 47 -0.93 -1.56 -2.14
CA TYR A 47 -0.99 -3.00 -2.36
C TYR A 47 -2.39 -3.44 -2.77
N ARG A 48 -2.49 -4.67 -3.26
CA ARG A 48 -3.76 -5.34 -3.56
C ARG A 48 -3.88 -6.61 -2.73
N ALA A 49 -5.06 -6.85 -2.16
CA ALA A 49 -5.34 -8.12 -1.49
C ALA A 49 -5.43 -9.25 -2.53
N ARG A 50 -4.87 -10.40 -2.19
CA ARG A 50 -4.90 -11.64 -2.99
C ARG A 50 -5.36 -12.79 -2.09
N HIS A 51 -5.82 -13.88 -2.71
CA HIS A 51 -6.31 -15.05 -1.98
C HIS A 51 -5.27 -15.67 -1.04
N ASP A 52 -3.99 -15.53 -1.37
CA ASP A 52 -2.83 -16.10 -0.68
C ASP A 52 -1.95 -15.03 0.00
N GLY A 53 -2.43 -13.78 0.10
CA GLY A 53 -1.70 -12.69 0.76
C GLY A 53 -1.88 -11.34 0.09
N ILE A 54 -0.78 -10.69 -0.27
CA ILE A 54 -0.80 -9.35 -0.86
C ILE A 54 0.16 -9.21 -2.04
N GLU A 55 -0.23 -8.37 -3.00
CA GLU A 55 0.67 -7.86 -4.04
C GLU A 55 1.09 -6.43 -3.67
N VAL A 56 2.36 -6.22 -3.33
CA VAL A 56 2.89 -4.87 -3.07
C VAL A 56 3.17 -4.17 -4.39
N LEU A 57 2.42 -3.10 -4.67
CA LEU A 57 2.60 -2.32 -5.88
C LEU A 57 3.75 -1.33 -5.72
N ARG A 58 3.71 -0.49 -4.68
CA ARG A 58 4.72 0.55 -4.41
C ARG A 58 4.79 0.91 -2.93
N VAL A 59 5.96 1.38 -2.49
CA VAL A 59 6.12 2.08 -1.21
C VAL A 59 6.54 3.52 -1.51
N LEU A 60 5.68 4.48 -1.16
CA LEU A 60 5.85 5.89 -1.51
C LEU A 60 5.95 6.76 -0.26
N HIS A 61 6.71 7.85 -0.37
CA HIS A 61 6.70 8.89 0.65
C HIS A 61 5.43 9.75 0.49
N ALA A 62 4.64 9.94 1.54
CA ALA A 62 3.31 10.57 1.55
C ALA A 62 3.30 12.03 1.08
N ALA A 63 4.45 12.72 1.14
CA ALA A 63 4.61 14.09 0.61
C ALA A 63 5.00 14.14 -0.87
N ARG A 64 5.18 12.99 -1.53
CA ARG A 64 5.34 12.95 -3.00
C ARG A 64 3.98 12.99 -3.66
N ASP A 65 3.92 13.62 -4.82
CA ASP A 65 2.73 13.71 -5.64
C ASP A 65 2.35 12.30 -6.14
N ILE A 66 1.46 11.65 -5.38
CA ILE A 66 1.06 10.25 -5.57
C ILE A 66 0.28 10.10 -6.88
N ASP A 67 -0.51 11.10 -7.24
CA ASP A 67 -1.33 11.10 -8.44
C ASP A 67 -0.44 11.16 -9.69
N ARG A 68 0.65 11.93 -9.63
CA ARG A 68 1.70 11.95 -10.68
C ARG A 68 2.48 10.64 -10.80
N ILE A 69 2.59 9.84 -9.72
CA ILE A 69 3.39 8.60 -9.70
C ILE A 69 2.54 7.38 -10.07
N LEU A 70 1.27 7.36 -9.67
CA LEU A 70 0.36 6.25 -9.93
C LEU A 70 -0.51 6.47 -11.17
N GLY A 71 -0.57 7.69 -11.74
CA GLY A 71 -1.36 7.97 -12.93
C GLY A 71 -2.85 7.81 -12.67
N SER A 72 -3.33 8.53 -11.64
CA SER A 72 -4.73 8.53 -11.20
C SER A 72 -5.65 9.16 -12.22
#